data_AF-A0A1F8RMC2-F1
#
_entry.id   AF-A0A1F8RMC2-F1
#
_cell.length_a   1.000
_cell.length_b   1.000
_cell.length_c   1.000
_cell.angle_alpha   90.00
_cell.angle_beta   90.00
_cell.angle_gamma   90.00
#
_symmetry.space_group_name_H-M   'P 1'
#
loop_
_entity.id
_entity.type
_entity.pdbx_description
1 polymer ?
#
loop_
_entity_poly.entity_id
_entity_poly.type
_entity_poly.pdbx_seq_one_letter_code
_entity_poly.pdbx_strand_id
1 'polypeptide(L)' 'MTRYTRHARSQMALRRISEAEVEEVLRRYHTHYKDRQDNDIYVGHPGGRRVKVVVAKHSEPPLIITAAD' A
#
# COMPACT_ATOMS: atom_id res chain seq x y z
N MET A 1 -6.73 8.91 8.73
CA MET A 1 -5.27 8.93 8.51
C MET A 1 -4.76 7.52 8.39
N THR A 2 -4.09 7.20 7.29
CA THR A 2 -3.45 5.89 7.05
C THR A 2 -2.29 5.69 8.03
N ARG A 3 -2.20 4.51 8.64
CA ARG A 3 -1.10 4.14 9.54
C ARG A 3 -0.11 3.25 8.80
N TYR A 4 1.15 3.26 9.23
CA TYR A 4 2.21 2.50 8.59
C TYR A 4 2.98 1.71 9.63
N THR A 5 3.21 0.43 9.38
CA THR A 5 4.15 -0.35 10.17
C THR A 5 5.58 0.15 9.96
N ARG A 6 6.49 -0.17 10.90
CA ARG A 6 7.93 0.10 10.72
C ARG A 6 8.45 -0.54 9.42
N HIS A 7 7.98 -1.75 9.10
CA HIS A 7 8.35 -2.44 7.88
C HIS A 7 7.91 -1.65 6.63
N ALA A 8 6.65 -1.21 6.56
CA ALA A 8 6.16 -0.37 5.46
C ALA A 8 7.01 0.89 5.29
N ARG A 9 7.29 1.61 6.39
CA ARG A 9 8.14 2.81 6.37
C ARG A 9 9.53 2.53 5.78
N SER A 10 10.16 1.43 6.17
CA SER A 10 11.46 1.03 5.60
C SER A 10 11.37 0.67 4.12
N GLN A 11 10.35 -0.09 3.70
CA GLN A 11 10.19 -0.46 2.29
C GLN A 11 9.92 0.74 1.38
N MET A 12 9.11 1.69 1.87
CA MET A 12 8.83 2.96 1.21
C MET A 12 10.09 3.80 1.04
N ALA A 13 10.88 3.98 2.11
CA ALA A 13 12.12 4.75 2.05
C ALA A 13 13.12 4.14 1.06
N LEU A 14 13.32 2.82 1.08
CA LEU A 14 14.22 2.11 0.17
C LEU A 14 13.83 2.28 -1.31
N ARG A 15 12.52 2.32 -1.60
CA ARG A 15 11.98 2.41 -2.97
C ARG A 15 11.59 3.82 -3.38
N ARG A 16 11.79 4.82 -2.52
CA ARG A 16 11.32 6.19 -2.73
C ARG A 16 9.82 6.23 -3.07
N ILE A 17 9.02 5.47 -2.33
CA ILE A 17 7.55 5.52 -2.41
C ILE A 17 7.07 6.50 -1.35
N SER A 18 6.35 7.54 -1.79
CA SER A 18 5.76 8.56 -0.93
C SER A 18 4.44 8.12 -0.31
N GLU A 19 4.02 8.78 0.76
CA GLU A 19 2.67 8.59 1.31
C GLU A 19 1.59 8.98 0.30
N ALA A 20 1.82 10.02 -0.52
CA ALA A 20 0.89 10.44 -1.57
C ALA A 20 0.68 9.36 -2.64
N GLU A 21 1.73 8.64 -3.05
CA GLU A 21 1.60 7.50 -3.96
C GLU A 21 0.78 6.36 -3.32
N VAL A 22 0.99 6.08 -2.03
CA VAL A 22 0.19 5.07 -1.31
C VAL A 22 -1.28 5.49 -1.25
N GLU A 23 -1.56 6.74 -0.90
CA GLU A 23 -2.93 7.28 -0.86
C GLU A 23 -3.59 7.28 -2.24
N GLU A 24 -2.84 7.60 -3.29
CA GLU A 24 -3.33 7.51 -4.66
C GLU A 24 -3.68 6.07 -5.05
N VAL A 25 -2.82 5.09 -4.72
CA VAL A 25 -3.12 3.67 -4.94
C VAL A 25 -4.38 3.25 -4.20
N LEU A 26 -4.54 3.61 -2.92
CA LEU A 26 -5.74 3.26 -2.16
C LEU A 26 -7.01 3.88 -2.74
N ARG A 27 -6.91 5.05 -3.37
CA ARG A 27 -8.05 5.76 -3.98
C ARG A 27 -8.36 5.32 -5.42
N ARG A 28 -7.34 4.95 -6.20
CA ARG A 28 -7.43 4.74 -7.66
C ARG A 28 -6.68 3.47 -8.10
N TYR A 29 -6.76 2.40 -7.32
CA TYR A 29 -6.16 1.13 -7.70
C TYR A 29 -6.75 0.61 -9.02
N HIS A 30 -5.91 -0.08 -9.78
CA HIS A 30 -6.32 -0.83 -10.97
C HIS A 30 -6.71 -2.26 -10.61
N THR A 31 -6.06 -2.84 -9.61
CA THR A 31 -6.28 -4.24 -9.21
C THR A 31 -6.37 -4.33 -7.69
N HIS A 32 -7.36 -5.08 -7.20
CA HIS A 32 -7.56 -5.38 -5.78
C HIS A 32 -7.83 -6.88 -5.61
N TYR A 33 -7.14 -7.49 -4.65
CA TYR A 33 -7.31 -8.90 -4.29
C TYR A 33 -6.78 -9.13 -2.88
N LYS A 34 -7.04 -10.31 -2.32
CA LYS A 34 -6.57 -10.69 -0.99
C LYS A 34 -5.39 -11.64 -1.05
N ASP A 35 -4.48 -11.53 -0.07
CA ASP A 35 -3.41 -12.51 0.11
C ASP A 35 -3.89 -13.76 0.88
N ARG A 36 -2.99 -14.72 1.11
CA ARG A 36 -3.30 -15.97 1.85
C ARG A 36 -3.67 -15.74 3.32
N GLN A 37 -3.35 -14.57 3.88
CA GLN A 37 -3.64 -14.19 5.26
C GLN A 37 -4.89 -13.32 5.37
N ASP A 38 -5.59 -13.11 4.24
CA ASP A 38 -6.80 -12.28 4.08
C ASP A 38 -6.52 -10.75 4.09
N ASN A 39 -5.25 -10.34 4.01
CA ASN A 39 -4.88 -8.92 3.88
C ASN A 39 -5.24 -8.40 2.48
N ASP A 40 -5.62 -7.12 2.40
CA ASP A 40 -5.96 -6.48 1.14
C ASP A 40 -4.70 -6.04 0.40
N ILE A 41 -4.60 -6.39 -0.89
CA ILE A 41 -3.56 -5.94 -1.80
C ILE A 41 -4.19 -5.03 -2.85
N TYR A 42 -3.70 -3.80 -2.91
CA TYR A 42 -4.05 -2.81 -3.92
C TYR A 42 -2.86 -2.59 -4.83
N VAL A 43 -3.08 -2.60 -6.15
CA VAL A 43 -2.06 -2.27 -7.15
C VAL A 43 -2.56 -1.11 -8.00
N GLY A 44 -1.79 -0.03 -8.03
CA GLY A 44 -2.07 1.16 -8.85
C GLY A 44 -0.84 1.62 -9.61
N HIS A 45 -1.00 2.68 -10.41
CA HIS A 45 0.07 3.24 -11.25
C HIS A 45 0.27 4.75 -11.03
N PRO A 46 0.52 5.23 -9.80
CA PRO A 46 0.75 6.66 -9.56
C PRO A 46 1.94 7.17 -10.38
N GLY A 47 1.75 8.26 -11.13
CA GLY A 47 2.79 8.79 -12.02
C GLY A 47 3.31 7.81 -13.08
N GLY A 48 2.54 6.77 -13.43
CA GLY A 48 2.96 5.72 -14.38
C GLY A 48 3.83 4.62 -13.77
N ARG A 49 4.19 4.71 -12.49
CA ARG A 49 4.95 3.69 -11.76
C ARG A 49 3.99 2.70 -11.12
N ARG A 50 4.17 1.41 -11.36
CA ARG A 50 3.42 0.37 -10.63
C ARG A 50 3.79 0.41 -9.15
N VAL A 51 2.77 0.46 -8.28
CA VAL A 51 2.92 0.40 -6.83
C VAL A 51 1.89 -0.58 -6.26
N LYS A 52 2.39 -1.57 -5.52
CA LYS A 52 1.62 -2.53 -4.72
C LYS A 52 1.62 -2.09 -3.25
N VAL A 53 0.43 -1.92 -2.69
CA VAL A 53 0.19 -1.60 -1.27
C VAL A 53 -0.52 -2.78 -0.61
N VAL A 54 0.00 -3.25 0.52
CA VAL A 54 -0.63 -4.29 1.33
C VAL A 54 -1.16 -3.68 2.61
N VAL A 55 -2.46 -3.86 2.87
CA VAL A 55 -3.20 -3.31 4.01
C VAL A 55 -3.62 -4.47 4.92
N ALA A 56 -3.39 -4.30 6.22
CA ALA A 56 -3.79 -5.29 7.21
C ALA A 56 -5.32 -5.48 7.17
N LYS A 57 -5.74 -6.74 7.19
CA LYS A 57 -7.16 -7.08 7.31
C LYS A 57 -7.80 -6.42 8.54
N HIS A 58 -9.08 -6.07 8.41
CA HIS A 58 -9.90 -5.48 9.48
C HIS A 58 -9.27 -4.24 10.17
N SER A 59 -8.46 -3.47 9.45
CA SER A 59 -7.83 -2.28 10.01
C SER A 59 -8.59 -1.01 9.64
N GLU A 60 -9.15 -0.35 10.67
CA GLU A 60 -9.73 0.99 10.57
C GLU A 60 -9.12 1.90 11.66
N PRO A 61 -8.41 2.98 11.30
CA PRO A 61 -8.04 3.37 9.93
C PRO A 61 -7.04 2.37 9.30
N PRO A 62 -6.92 2.35 7.95
CA PRO A 62 -6.07 1.42 7.23
C PRO A 62 -4.63 1.38 7.77
N LEU A 63 -4.11 0.17 7.98
CA LEU A 63 -2.73 -0.06 8.42
C LEU A 63 -1.92 -0.71 7.29
N ILE A 64 -0.94 0.02 6.75
CA ILE A 64 -0.06 -0.45 5.69
C ILE A 64 1.00 -1.37 6.27
N ILE A 65 1.00 -2.62 5.80
CA ILE A 65 1.99 -3.64 6.13
C ILE A 65 3.23 -3.44 5.25
N THR A 66 3.06 -3.24 3.95
CA THR A 66 4.16 -3.00 3.01
C THR A 66 3.73 -2.21 1.78
N ALA A 67 4.67 -1.52 1.16
CA ALA A 67 4.52 -0.90 -0.15
C ALA A 67 5.75 -1.26 -1.02
N ALA A 68 5.50 -1.69 -2.25
CA ALA A 68 6.52 -2.14 -3.20
C ALA A 68 6.15 -1.72 -4.62
N ASP A 69 7.09 -1.80 -5.56
CA ASP A 69 6.88 -1.61 -7.00
C ASP A 69 6.75 -2.93 -7.77
#